data_AF-A0A7S2ZK10-F1
#
_entry.id   AF-A0A7S2ZK10-F1
#
_cell.length_a   1.000
_cell.length_b   1.000
_cell.length_c   1.000
_cell.angle_alpha   90.00
_cell.angle_beta   90.00
_cell.angle_gamma   90.00
#
_symmetry.space_group_name_H-M   'P 1'
#
loop_
_entity.id
_entity.type
_entity.pdbx_description
1 polymer ?
#
loop_
_entity_poly.entity_id
_entity_poly.type
_entity_poly.pdbx_seq_one_letter_code
_entity_poly.pdbx_strand_id
1 'polypeptide(L)'
;RRFVFGGCSRLEYFDDLTLPKEFFEDLAFESCFCSPPLDGESDQPIISDAPMRMINILKAGFIHSDRLLTVSPSFAEEVMSGEKLGCELDDIIRMKGIVGIINGMDMVKWNPMDDKFLVNGFDADTAWVVKRKLKAKLQAELGLKVDPDAPLIGFVGRLDPQKGIDLLMEAIPELIDSLPNVQFVLLGTGQAHMMRRVKEIEAMDPTRIAGVTKFSEAMEHKLVAAADFMAMPSRFEPCGLVQLHAMRYGCVPIVTNTGGLKDSVVDGVTGYILDPIPTEEYPGQPLGAEKLAQGVGGIIRGIKAAVGDYGSEKYKRMQKAGMNLDMTWTQGVQDYETEIKNVISVPSQITKSEAQLVRGARNGGIVSSMASGISARNIPYPWSQGSISVDEGIERARGKKSGNLSVMPGTKVPPGGPISTVKYDIRGGAGGQAGPNQPTFVKASGGYTPQPGHQPG
;
A
#
# COMPACT_ATOMS: atom_id res chain seq x y z
N ARG A 1 -6.32 12.63 21.99
CA ARG A 1 -5.52 13.44 21.03
C ARG A 1 -5.25 12.57 19.80
N ARG A 2 -6.19 12.54 18.84
CA ARG A 2 -6.06 11.79 17.58
C ARG A 2 -5.68 12.81 16.50
N PHE A 3 -4.45 12.73 15.99
CA PHE A 3 -4.05 13.49 14.80
C PHE A 3 -4.79 12.86 13.62
N VAL A 4 -5.68 13.62 12.99
CA VAL A 4 -6.50 13.14 11.88
C VAL A 4 -5.71 13.24 10.57
N PHE A 5 -6.11 12.42 9.59
CA PHE A 5 -5.58 12.28 8.24
C PHE A 5 -4.99 13.58 7.66
N GLY A 6 -3.78 13.48 7.10
CA GLY A 6 -3.06 14.63 6.52
C GLY A 6 -2.28 15.48 7.53
N GLY A 7 -2.38 15.20 8.84
CA GLY A 7 -1.69 15.97 9.88
C GLY A 7 -2.28 17.37 10.10
N CYS A 8 -3.49 17.62 9.56
CA CYS A 8 -4.22 18.87 9.65
C CYS A 8 -5.01 18.96 10.96
N SER A 9 -4.96 20.10 11.64
CA SER A 9 -5.75 20.37 12.85
C SER A 9 -6.04 21.86 12.97
N ARG A 10 -7.16 22.21 13.61
CA ARG A 10 -7.50 23.63 13.84
C ARG A 10 -6.47 24.29 14.74
N LEU A 11 -6.18 25.55 14.45
CA LEU A 11 -5.21 26.36 15.18
C LEU A 11 -5.51 26.46 16.68
N GLU A 12 -6.79 26.54 17.05
CA GLU A 12 -7.27 26.63 18.44
C GLU A 12 -6.82 25.45 19.33
N TYR A 13 -6.57 24.27 18.75
CA TYR A 13 -6.07 23.11 19.50
C TYR A 13 -4.55 23.17 19.78
N PHE A 14 -3.84 24.11 19.16
CA PHE A 14 -2.39 24.24 19.23
C PHE A 14 -1.95 25.45 20.05
N ASP A 15 -2.86 26.38 20.37
CA ASP A 15 -2.61 27.43 21.36
C ASP A 15 -2.14 26.83 22.70
N ASP A 16 -2.63 25.63 23.04
CA ASP A 16 -2.22 24.83 24.21
C ASP A 16 -0.80 24.22 24.12
N LEU A 17 -0.21 24.12 22.93
CA LEU A 17 1.10 23.48 22.73
C LEU A 17 2.27 24.44 22.98
N THR A 18 2.03 25.74 23.17
CA THR A 18 3.07 26.74 23.47
C THR A 18 4.26 26.72 22.49
N LEU A 19 3.99 26.44 21.20
CA LEU A 19 5.03 26.36 20.19
C LEU A 19 5.67 27.75 19.94
N PRO A 20 7.00 27.82 19.72
CA PRO A 20 7.66 29.08 19.38
C PRO A 20 7.06 29.72 18.12
N LYS A 21 6.93 31.05 18.12
CA LYS A 21 6.16 31.76 17.10
C LYS A 21 6.71 31.57 15.68
N GLU A 22 8.02 31.36 15.58
CA GLU A 22 8.76 31.12 14.34
C GLU A 22 8.30 29.86 13.58
N PHE A 23 7.68 28.87 14.24
CA PHE A 23 7.22 27.64 13.57
C PHE A 23 5.79 27.74 13.03
N PHE A 24 5.02 28.76 13.40
CA PHE A 24 3.62 28.86 12.96
C PHE A 24 3.50 29.05 11.45
N GLU A 25 4.42 29.75 10.79
CA GLU A 25 4.34 29.93 9.33
C GLU A 25 4.53 28.60 8.57
N ASP A 26 5.48 27.78 9.00
CA ASP A 26 5.75 26.50 8.36
C ASP A 26 4.64 25.48 8.62
N LEU A 27 4.04 25.55 9.80
CA LEU A 27 2.87 24.76 10.19
C LEU A 27 1.58 25.28 9.57
N ALA A 28 1.45 26.58 9.30
CA ALA A 28 0.22 27.18 8.79
C ALA A 28 -0.18 26.56 7.46
N PHE A 29 -1.47 26.28 7.35
CA PHE A 29 -2.09 25.64 6.22
C PHE A 29 -3.47 26.24 6.03
N GLU A 30 -3.91 26.42 4.79
CA GLU A 30 -5.26 26.88 4.51
C GLU A 30 -6.00 25.77 3.81
N SER A 31 -7.19 25.44 4.32
CA SER A 31 -8.03 24.42 3.73
C SER A 31 -9.49 24.77 3.91
N CYS A 32 -10.29 24.51 2.88
CA CYS A 32 -11.75 24.54 2.98
C CYS A 32 -12.29 23.28 3.68
N PHE A 33 -11.41 22.33 4.00
CA PHE A 33 -11.71 21.06 4.63
C PHE A 33 -11.13 21.00 6.05
N CYS A 34 -11.93 20.50 6.98
CA CYS A 34 -11.46 20.08 8.29
C CYS A 34 -12.06 18.73 8.62
N SER A 35 -11.25 17.86 9.23
CA SER A 35 -11.72 16.57 9.74
C SER A 35 -12.92 16.74 10.68
N PRO A 36 -13.81 15.72 10.77
CA PRO A 36 -15.01 15.75 11.61
C PRO A 36 -14.71 16.17 13.05
N PRO A 37 -15.68 16.75 13.76
CA PRO A 37 -15.45 17.28 15.09
C PRO A 37 -14.93 16.19 16.04
N LEU A 38 -13.93 16.58 16.82
CA LEU A 38 -13.26 15.74 17.83
C LEU A 38 -14.14 15.47 19.06
N ASP A 39 -15.41 15.91 19.04
CA ASP A 39 -16.39 15.79 20.12
C ASP A 39 -17.14 14.44 20.11
N GLY A 40 -17.03 13.66 19.04
CA GLY A 40 -17.63 12.34 18.93
C GLY A 40 -19.13 12.32 18.59
N GLU A 41 -19.72 13.46 18.22
CA GLU A 41 -21.14 13.55 17.86
C GLU A 41 -21.41 13.46 16.35
N SER A 42 -20.40 13.75 15.50
CA SER A 42 -20.52 13.67 14.05
C SER A 42 -19.25 13.12 13.38
N ASP A 43 -19.40 12.14 12.52
CA ASP A 43 -18.34 11.61 11.64
C ASP A 43 -18.25 12.38 10.29
N GLN A 44 -19.02 13.46 10.13
CA GLN A 44 -19.05 14.23 8.88
C GLN A 44 -17.96 15.30 8.83
N PRO A 45 -17.23 15.43 7.71
CA PRO A 45 -16.23 16.48 7.53
C PRO A 45 -16.87 17.86 7.58
N ILE A 46 -16.11 18.87 8.00
CA ILE A 46 -16.51 20.27 7.87
C ILE A 46 -16.00 20.78 6.53
N ILE A 47 -16.93 21.23 5.69
CA ILE A 47 -16.64 21.88 4.42
C ILE A 47 -17.06 23.35 4.57
N SER A 48 -16.12 24.26 4.36
CA SER A 48 -16.36 25.70 4.46
C SER A 48 -16.29 26.36 3.10
N ASP A 49 -17.14 27.36 2.86
CA ASP A 49 -17.13 28.18 1.64
C ASP A 49 -15.87 29.07 1.54
N ALA A 50 -15.13 29.25 2.64
CA ALA A 50 -13.89 30.01 2.69
C ALA A 50 -12.77 29.20 3.37
N PRO A 51 -11.49 29.36 2.94
CA PRO A 51 -10.38 28.64 3.56
C PRO A 51 -10.25 28.95 5.05
N MET A 52 -10.15 27.90 5.86
CA MET A 52 -9.87 27.97 7.29
C MET A 52 -8.37 27.90 7.53
N ARG A 53 -7.88 28.65 8.52
CA ARG A 53 -6.48 28.52 8.97
C ARG A 53 -6.32 27.30 9.86
N MET A 54 -5.45 26.42 9.41
CA MET A 54 -5.13 25.12 9.98
C MET A 54 -3.63 25.04 10.26
N ILE A 55 -3.24 24.04 11.03
CA ILE A 55 -1.85 23.59 11.15
C ILE A 55 -1.70 22.24 10.47
N ASN A 56 -0.65 22.05 9.68
CA ASN A 56 -0.28 20.79 9.06
C ASN A 56 1.18 20.39 9.40
N ILE A 57 1.31 19.33 10.20
CA ILE A 57 2.64 18.83 10.63
C ILE A 57 3.39 18.16 9.46
N LEU A 58 2.68 17.47 8.57
CA LEU A 58 3.30 16.81 7.42
C LEU A 58 3.87 17.83 6.44
N LYS A 59 3.17 18.94 6.20
CA LYS A 59 3.68 20.10 5.45
C LYS A 59 4.99 20.61 6.05
N ALA A 60 5.02 20.88 7.36
CA ALA A 60 6.24 21.34 8.02
C ALA A 60 7.36 20.30 7.89
N GLY A 61 7.06 19.01 8.06
CA GLY A 61 7.99 17.92 7.83
C GLY A 61 8.56 17.95 6.42
N PHE A 62 7.74 18.18 5.40
CA PHE A 62 8.20 18.32 4.02
C PHE A 62 9.11 19.53 3.83
N ILE A 63 8.76 20.71 4.36
CA ILE A 63 9.59 21.93 4.26
C ILE A 63 11.00 21.66 4.79
N HIS A 64 11.09 21.04 5.97
CA HIS A 64 12.32 20.91 6.75
C HIS A 64 13.13 19.65 6.46
N SER A 65 12.60 18.68 5.71
CA SER A 65 13.34 17.48 5.33
C SER A 65 14.31 17.77 4.17
N ASP A 66 15.49 17.14 4.21
CA ASP A 66 16.47 17.19 3.12
C ASP A 66 16.02 16.38 1.89
N ARG A 67 15.26 15.30 2.11
CA ARG A 67 14.74 14.41 1.06
C ARG A 67 13.38 13.87 1.45
N LEU A 68 12.46 13.83 0.48
CA LEU A 68 11.15 13.19 0.66
C LEU A 68 11.17 11.81 0.02
N LEU A 69 10.72 10.81 0.78
CA LEU A 69 10.57 9.44 0.31
C LEU A 69 9.12 8.99 0.52
N THR A 70 8.66 8.10 -0.35
CA THR A 70 7.40 7.37 -0.19
C THR A 70 7.59 5.91 -0.63
N VAL A 71 6.54 5.10 -0.49
CA VAL A 71 6.64 3.64 -0.50
C VAL A 71 6.34 2.98 -1.86
N SER A 72 6.19 3.77 -2.93
CA SER A 72 6.19 3.24 -4.30
C SER A 72 6.41 4.36 -5.35
N PRO A 73 7.03 4.07 -6.50
CA PRO A 73 7.21 5.02 -7.59
C PRO A 73 5.89 5.59 -8.12
N SER A 74 4.90 4.76 -8.44
CA SER A 74 3.62 5.25 -8.97
C SER A 74 2.87 6.09 -7.93
N PHE A 75 2.95 5.77 -6.64
CA PHE A 75 2.34 6.61 -5.60
C PHE A 75 3.04 7.96 -5.47
N ALA A 76 4.37 8.01 -5.66
CA ALA A 76 5.11 9.27 -5.73
C ALA A 76 4.60 10.18 -6.87
N GLU A 77 4.34 9.59 -8.04
CA GLU A 77 3.72 10.30 -9.17
C GLU A 77 2.30 10.79 -8.84
N GLU A 78 1.47 9.93 -8.23
CA GLU A 78 0.09 10.26 -7.86
C GLU A 78 0.03 11.47 -6.93
N VAL A 79 0.80 11.48 -5.84
CA VAL A 79 0.79 12.58 -4.86
C VAL A 79 1.35 13.89 -5.42
N MET A 80 2.10 13.84 -6.52
CA MET A 80 2.58 15.03 -7.25
C MET A 80 1.62 15.52 -8.32
N SER A 81 0.62 14.73 -8.73
CA SER A 81 -0.19 14.99 -9.92
C SER A 81 -1.26 16.06 -9.73
N GLY A 82 -1.62 16.41 -8.50
CA GLY A 82 -2.62 17.43 -8.21
C GLY A 82 -3.20 17.35 -6.81
N GLU A 83 -3.92 18.41 -6.44
CA GLU A 83 -4.50 18.65 -5.11
C GLU A 83 -5.27 17.45 -4.55
N LYS A 84 -6.07 16.78 -5.38
CA LYS A 84 -6.88 15.63 -4.93
C LYS A 84 -6.04 14.45 -4.46
N LEU A 85 -5.03 14.06 -5.23
CA LEU A 85 -4.21 12.87 -4.94
C LEU A 85 -3.03 13.19 -4.01
N GLY A 86 -2.54 14.43 -4.05
CA GLY A 86 -1.57 14.95 -3.08
C GLY A 86 -2.19 15.42 -1.76
N CYS A 87 -3.51 15.35 -1.63
CA CYS A 87 -4.27 15.86 -0.48
C CYS A 87 -3.84 17.27 -0.09
N GLU A 88 -3.89 18.20 -1.05
CA GLU A 88 -3.54 19.62 -0.92
C GLU A 88 -2.05 19.89 -0.59
N LEU A 89 -1.18 18.87 -0.66
CA LEU A 89 0.27 18.98 -0.47
C LEU A 89 1.07 18.77 -1.76
N ASP A 90 0.41 18.63 -2.91
CA ASP A 90 1.04 18.33 -4.19
C ASP A 90 2.06 19.41 -4.61
N ASP A 91 1.78 20.69 -4.38
CA ASP A 91 2.71 21.78 -4.70
C ASP A 91 4.03 21.70 -3.94
N ILE A 92 3.96 21.47 -2.62
CA ILE A 92 5.18 21.35 -1.81
C ILE A 92 5.95 20.08 -2.14
N ILE A 93 5.26 18.98 -2.41
CA ILE A 93 5.87 17.73 -2.85
C ILE A 93 6.58 17.93 -4.19
N ARG A 94 5.94 18.58 -5.17
CA ARG A 94 6.56 18.91 -6.47
C ARG A 94 7.79 19.81 -6.32
N MET A 95 7.70 20.83 -5.46
CA MET A 95 8.80 21.77 -5.22
C MET A 95 10.03 21.08 -4.62
N LYS A 96 9.83 20.17 -3.67
CA LYS A 96 10.92 19.47 -2.96
C LYS A 96 11.40 18.24 -3.71
N GLY A 97 10.55 17.65 -4.54
CA GLY A 97 10.76 16.35 -5.15
C GLY A 97 10.56 15.22 -4.14
N ILE A 98 9.95 14.12 -4.59
CA ILE A 98 9.74 12.91 -3.80
C ILE A 98 10.19 11.69 -4.58
N VAL A 99 10.79 10.73 -3.89
CA VAL A 99 11.20 9.45 -4.49
C VAL A 99 10.36 8.34 -3.90
N GLY A 100 9.78 7.53 -4.77
CA GLY A 100 9.09 6.30 -4.39
C GLY A 100 10.03 5.10 -4.39
N ILE A 101 10.08 4.37 -3.29
CA ILE A 101 10.84 3.11 -3.16
C ILE A 101 9.85 2.02 -2.78
N ILE A 102 9.71 1.00 -3.63
CA ILE A 102 8.75 -0.07 -3.39
C ILE A 102 9.11 -0.89 -2.15
N ASN A 103 8.11 -1.23 -1.34
CA ASN A 103 8.34 -2.07 -0.18
C ASN A 103 8.63 -3.52 -0.57
N GLY A 104 9.56 -4.16 0.15
CA GLY A 104 9.67 -5.61 0.19
C GLY A 104 8.73 -6.22 1.26
N MET A 105 8.79 -7.54 1.41
CA MET A 105 8.10 -8.29 2.45
C MET A 105 9.03 -9.21 3.24
N ASP A 106 8.57 -9.63 4.42
CA ASP A 106 9.25 -10.65 5.23
C ASP A 106 8.95 -12.05 4.67
N MET A 107 9.86 -12.55 3.84
CA MET A 107 9.77 -13.85 3.17
C MET A 107 9.99 -15.05 4.10
N VAL A 108 10.43 -14.83 5.34
CA VAL A 108 10.54 -15.87 6.37
C VAL A 108 9.20 -16.04 7.06
N LYS A 109 8.59 -14.92 7.48
CA LYS A 109 7.25 -14.92 8.08
C LYS A 109 6.18 -15.44 7.11
N TRP A 110 6.26 -15.01 5.85
CA TRP A 110 5.30 -15.36 4.81
C TRP A 110 5.93 -16.35 3.83
N ASN A 111 6.02 -17.60 4.28
CA ASN A 111 6.62 -18.68 3.51
C ASN A 111 5.68 -19.87 3.40
N PRO A 112 5.05 -20.15 2.24
CA PRO A 112 4.12 -21.27 2.11
C PRO A 112 4.78 -22.64 2.37
N MET A 113 6.12 -22.75 2.33
CA MET A 113 6.84 -23.98 2.67
C MET A 113 7.03 -24.21 4.17
N ASP A 114 7.03 -23.15 4.99
CA ASP A 114 7.37 -23.20 6.42
C ASP A 114 6.45 -22.26 7.23
N ASP A 115 5.19 -22.18 6.83
CA ASP A 115 4.20 -21.37 7.53
C ASP A 115 3.65 -22.15 8.73
N LYS A 116 3.93 -21.65 9.94
CA LYS A 116 3.48 -22.26 11.21
C LYS A 116 1.95 -22.42 11.34
N PHE A 117 1.16 -21.71 10.55
CA PHE A 117 -0.30 -21.81 10.55
C PHE A 117 -0.84 -22.85 9.54
N LEU A 118 0.02 -23.39 8.68
CA LEU A 118 -0.30 -24.41 7.70
C LEU A 118 0.13 -25.79 8.19
N VAL A 119 -0.68 -26.81 7.88
CA VAL A 119 -0.41 -28.20 8.28
C VAL A 119 0.58 -28.89 7.32
N ASN A 120 0.70 -28.39 6.09
CA ASN A 120 1.66 -28.87 5.10
C ASN A 120 2.13 -27.68 4.25
N GLY A 121 3.44 -27.56 4.08
CA GLY A 121 4.02 -26.56 3.20
C GLY A 121 3.84 -26.88 1.72
N PHE A 122 3.94 -25.86 0.87
CA PHE A 122 3.87 -26.02 -0.59
C PHE A 122 4.73 -24.99 -1.34
N ASP A 123 5.11 -25.37 -2.56
CA ASP A 123 5.86 -24.56 -3.51
C ASP A 123 5.03 -24.30 -4.78
N ALA A 124 5.62 -23.63 -5.77
CA ALA A 124 4.94 -23.26 -7.00
C ALA A 124 4.53 -24.46 -7.88
N ASP A 125 5.18 -25.61 -7.74
CA ASP A 125 4.86 -26.81 -8.52
C ASP A 125 3.73 -27.63 -7.88
N THR A 126 3.59 -27.53 -6.55
CA THR A 126 2.57 -28.25 -5.77
C THR A 126 1.36 -27.39 -5.40
N ALA A 127 1.44 -26.07 -5.57
CA ALA A 127 0.43 -25.09 -5.16
C ALA A 127 -0.98 -25.45 -5.62
N TRP A 128 -1.18 -25.78 -6.90
CA TRP A 128 -2.49 -26.11 -7.45
C TRP A 128 -3.19 -27.25 -6.68
N VAL A 129 -2.45 -28.28 -6.29
CA VAL A 129 -3.01 -29.45 -5.60
C VAL A 129 -3.17 -29.18 -4.10
N VAL A 130 -2.18 -28.56 -3.46
CA VAL A 130 -2.19 -28.33 -2.01
C VAL A 130 -3.22 -27.28 -1.63
N LYS A 131 -3.31 -26.16 -2.36
CA LYS A 131 -4.25 -25.07 -2.07
C LYS A 131 -5.71 -25.54 -2.09
N ARG A 132 -6.09 -26.48 -2.96
CA ARG A 132 -7.44 -27.07 -2.97
C ARG A 132 -7.79 -27.76 -1.65
N LYS A 133 -6.83 -28.44 -1.01
CA LYS A 133 -7.03 -29.06 0.32
C LYS A 133 -7.13 -28.01 1.42
N LEU A 134 -6.30 -26.96 1.35
CA LEU A 134 -6.36 -25.82 2.27
C LEU A 134 -7.69 -25.08 2.15
N LYS A 135 -8.19 -24.89 0.93
CA LYS A 135 -9.49 -24.32 0.62
C LYS A 135 -10.63 -25.14 1.20
N ALA A 136 -10.65 -26.45 0.97
CA ALA A 136 -11.67 -27.33 1.54
C ALA A 136 -11.73 -27.23 3.08
N LYS A 137 -10.56 -27.17 3.72
CA LYS A 137 -10.45 -27.01 5.18
C LYS A 137 -10.96 -25.64 5.64
N LEU A 138 -10.59 -24.56 4.94
CA LEU A 138 -11.05 -23.22 5.29
C LEU A 138 -12.56 -23.07 5.08
N GLN A 139 -13.09 -23.62 3.98
CA GLN A 139 -14.53 -23.67 3.72
C GLN A 139 -15.27 -24.34 4.88
N ALA A 140 -14.80 -25.52 5.32
CA ALA A 140 -15.39 -26.21 6.46
C ALA A 140 -15.26 -25.42 7.78
N GLU A 141 -14.11 -24.78 8.02
CA GLU A 141 -13.85 -23.96 9.21
C GLU A 141 -14.79 -22.73 9.29
N LEU A 142 -15.13 -22.15 8.14
CA LEU A 142 -15.97 -20.95 8.04
C LEU A 142 -17.45 -21.25 7.78
N GLY A 143 -17.84 -22.52 7.66
CA GLY A 143 -19.23 -22.90 7.39
C GLY A 143 -19.69 -22.71 5.94
N LEU A 144 -18.76 -22.45 5.02
CA LEU A 144 -19.05 -22.42 3.58
C LEU A 144 -19.34 -23.83 3.05
N LYS A 145 -20.05 -23.91 1.92
CA LYS A 145 -20.17 -25.16 1.17
C LYS A 145 -18.76 -25.63 0.77
N VAL A 146 -18.39 -26.83 1.22
CA VAL A 146 -17.08 -27.41 0.90
C VAL A 146 -17.08 -27.84 -0.56
N ASP A 147 -16.32 -27.11 -1.37
CA ASP A 147 -16.14 -27.35 -2.80
C ASP A 147 -14.73 -26.86 -3.21
N PRO A 148 -13.73 -27.76 -3.31
CA PRO A 148 -12.37 -27.38 -3.68
C PRO A 148 -12.24 -26.80 -5.10
N ASP A 149 -13.23 -27.07 -5.96
CA ASP A 149 -13.33 -26.60 -7.34
C ASP A 149 -14.01 -25.23 -7.45
N ALA A 150 -14.70 -24.76 -6.40
CA ALA A 150 -15.22 -23.41 -6.34
C ALA A 150 -14.08 -22.36 -6.29
N PRO A 151 -14.14 -21.30 -7.13
CA PRO A 151 -13.27 -20.14 -6.96
C PRO A 151 -13.57 -19.45 -5.63
N LEU A 152 -12.54 -19.29 -4.80
CA LEU A 152 -12.59 -18.58 -3.51
C LEU A 152 -11.87 -17.24 -3.63
N ILE A 153 -12.63 -16.16 -3.45
CA ILE A 153 -12.13 -14.79 -3.46
C ILE A 153 -11.99 -14.31 -2.01
N GLY A 154 -10.77 -13.99 -1.61
CA GLY A 154 -10.47 -13.37 -0.32
C GLY A 154 -10.46 -11.84 -0.40
N PHE A 155 -10.83 -11.19 0.70
CA PHE A 155 -10.49 -9.80 0.99
C PHE A 155 -9.82 -9.76 2.36
N VAL A 156 -8.69 -9.05 2.46
CA VAL A 156 -7.99 -8.81 3.72
C VAL A 156 -7.68 -7.32 3.83
N GLY A 157 -8.18 -6.68 4.88
CA GLY A 157 -7.84 -5.28 5.13
C GLY A 157 -8.63 -4.63 6.24
N ARG A 158 -8.35 -3.34 6.44
CA ARG A 158 -9.23 -2.50 7.26
C ARG A 158 -10.58 -2.37 6.58
N LEU A 159 -11.65 -2.37 7.38
CA LEU A 159 -13.01 -2.14 6.90
C LEU A 159 -13.29 -0.64 6.92
N ASP A 160 -12.79 0.04 5.88
CA ASP A 160 -12.97 1.47 5.64
C ASP A 160 -13.07 1.76 4.13
N PRO A 161 -13.48 2.99 3.73
CA PRO A 161 -13.61 3.34 2.32
C PRO A 161 -12.29 3.32 1.55
N GLN A 162 -11.13 3.54 2.18
CA GLN A 162 -9.85 3.49 1.45
C GLN A 162 -9.65 2.12 0.78
N LYS A 163 -10.04 1.03 1.47
CA LYS A 163 -9.89 -0.34 0.97
C LYS A 163 -10.99 -0.79 0.00
N GLY A 164 -11.98 0.07 -0.25
CA GLY A 164 -13.07 -0.17 -1.22
C GLY A 164 -13.94 -1.38 -0.91
N ILE A 165 -13.96 -1.84 0.35
CA ILE A 165 -14.78 -2.97 0.79
C ILE A 165 -16.27 -2.69 0.62
N ASP A 166 -16.67 -1.43 0.76
CA ASP A 166 -18.01 -0.96 0.49
C ASP A 166 -18.44 -1.24 -0.96
N LEU A 167 -17.56 -0.96 -1.94
CA LEU A 167 -17.84 -1.27 -3.35
C LEU A 167 -17.86 -2.77 -3.61
N LEU A 168 -16.97 -3.54 -2.98
CA LEU A 168 -16.96 -4.99 -3.09
C LEU A 168 -18.24 -5.61 -2.52
N MET A 169 -18.71 -5.15 -1.36
CA MET A 169 -19.96 -5.62 -0.76
C MET A 169 -21.17 -5.36 -1.64
N GLU A 170 -21.22 -4.22 -2.33
CA GLU A 170 -22.29 -3.93 -3.29
C GLU A 170 -22.17 -4.76 -4.59
N ALA A 171 -20.97 -5.21 -4.96
CA ALA A 171 -20.74 -6.09 -6.11
C ALA A 171 -21.10 -7.57 -5.85
N ILE A 172 -20.97 -8.03 -4.60
CA ILE A 172 -21.14 -9.45 -4.23
C ILE A 172 -22.51 -10.03 -4.65
N PRO A 173 -23.67 -9.37 -4.43
CA PRO A 173 -24.97 -9.93 -4.82
C PRO A 173 -25.03 -10.31 -6.31
N GLU A 174 -24.62 -9.41 -7.22
CA GLU A 174 -24.62 -9.72 -8.66
C GLU A 174 -23.61 -10.81 -9.01
N LEU A 175 -22.44 -10.82 -8.37
CA LEU A 175 -21.43 -11.85 -8.59
C LEU A 175 -21.92 -13.23 -8.17
N ILE A 176 -22.61 -13.31 -7.04
CA ILE A 176 -23.21 -14.54 -6.51
C ILE A 176 -24.33 -15.06 -7.41
N ASP A 177 -25.15 -14.16 -7.98
CA ASP A 177 -26.22 -14.52 -8.91
C ASP A 177 -25.69 -14.98 -10.27
N SER A 178 -24.63 -14.32 -10.77
CA SER A 178 -24.07 -14.58 -12.10
C SER A 178 -22.97 -15.65 -12.16
N LEU A 179 -22.35 -15.99 -11.02
CA LEU A 179 -21.30 -17.01 -10.90
C LEU A 179 -21.73 -18.10 -9.91
N PRO A 180 -22.32 -19.22 -10.37
CA PRO A 180 -23.06 -20.15 -9.51
C PRO A 180 -22.23 -20.81 -8.39
N ASN A 181 -20.91 -20.87 -8.51
CA ASN A 181 -20.03 -21.54 -7.55
C ASN A 181 -18.99 -20.61 -6.89
N VAL A 182 -19.02 -19.29 -7.14
CA VAL A 182 -18.04 -18.40 -6.51
C VAL A 182 -18.29 -18.28 -5.01
N GLN A 183 -17.22 -18.13 -4.24
CA GLN A 183 -17.27 -17.91 -2.79
C GLN A 183 -16.43 -16.71 -2.38
N PHE A 184 -16.82 -16.07 -1.28
CA PHE A 184 -16.16 -14.90 -0.72
C PHE A 184 -15.82 -15.09 0.75
N VAL A 185 -14.63 -14.64 1.15
CA VAL A 185 -14.24 -14.49 2.56
C VAL A 185 -13.74 -13.07 2.79
N LEU A 186 -14.44 -12.33 3.65
CA LEU A 186 -14.13 -10.95 3.98
C LEU A 186 -13.51 -10.89 5.39
N LEU A 187 -12.19 -10.71 5.46
CA LEU A 187 -11.43 -10.63 6.72
C LEU A 187 -11.01 -9.19 7.01
N GLY A 188 -11.42 -8.66 8.16
CA GLY A 188 -11.01 -7.31 8.55
C GLY A 188 -11.66 -6.77 9.82
N THR A 189 -11.19 -5.63 10.26
CA THR A 189 -11.81 -4.81 11.32
C THR A 189 -11.78 -3.36 10.91
N GLY A 190 -12.73 -2.55 11.35
CA GLY A 190 -12.77 -1.13 10.99
C GLY A 190 -14.02 -0.44 11.50
N GLN A 191 -14.65 0.35 10.64
CA GLN A 191 -15.82 1.14 10.98
C GLN A 191 -17.01 0.23 11.34
N ALA A 192 -17.74 0.58 12.41
CA ALA A 192 -18.79 -0.28 12.95
C ALA A 192 -19.91 -0.57 11.94
N HIS A 193 -20.28 0.41 11.10
CA HIS A 193 -21.28 0.21 10.06
C HIS A 193 -20.81 -0.73 8.96
N MET A 194 -19.52 -0.70 8.59
CA MET A 194 -18.95 -1.63 7.61
C MET A 194 -18.89 -3.06 8.16
N MET A 195 -18.51 -3.23 9.42
CA MET A 195 -18.56 -4.55 10.06
C MET A 195 -19.98 -5.13 10.11
N ARG A 196 -21.00 -4.30 10.40
CA ARG A 196 -22.40 -4.72 10.30
C ARG A 196 -22.77 -5.10 8.87
N ARG A 197 -22.37 -4.30 7.88
CA ARG A 197 -22.63 -4.58 6.46
C ARG A 197 -22.02 -5.89 6.00
N VAL A 198 -20.79 -6.22 6.43
CA VAL A 198 -20.17 -7.53 6.16
C VAL A 198 -21.05 -8.68 6.66
N LYS A 199 -21.65 -8.53 7.85
CA LYS A 199 -22.57 -9.54 8.43
C LYS A 199 -23.90 -9.63 7.72
N GLU A 200 -24.43 -8.52 7.21
CA GLU A 200 -25.64 -8.50 6.39
C GLU A 200 -25.41 -9.24 5.06
N ILE A 201 -24.28 -8.99 4.40
CA ILE A 201 -23.91 -9.66 3.13
C ILE A 201 -23.67 -11.17 3.36
N GLU A 202 -23.00 -11.56 4.45
CA GLU A 202 -22.86 -12.96 4.87
C GLU A 202 -24.21 -13.65 5.05
N ALA A 203 -25.20 -12.98 5.66
CA ALA A 203 -26.52 -13.55 5.89
C ALA A 203 -27.34 -13.77 4.61
N MET A 204 -26.98 -13.13 3.49
CA MET A 204 -27.65 -13.36 2.19
C MET A 204 -27.38 -14.76 1.66
N ASP A 205 -26.15 -15.27 1.81
CA ASP A 205 -25.78 -16.64 1.46
C ASP A 205 -24.61 -17.13 2.32
N PRO A 206 -24.89 -17.66 3.54
CA PRO A 206 -23.84 -18.12 4.45
C PRO A 206 -23.09 -19.36 3.93
N THR A 207 -23.58 -20.00 2.85
CA THR A 207 -22.89 -21.13 2.23
C THR A 207 -21.84 -20.69 1.20
N ARG A 208 -21.89 -19.43 0.75
CA ARG A 208 -20.95 -18.86 -0.22
C ARG A 208 -20.19 -17.64 0.29
N ILE A 209 -20.63 -17.00 1.36
CA ILE A 209 -20.03 -15.78 1.90
C ILE A 209 -19.70 -16.00 3.37
N ALA A 210 -18.48 -15.67 3.77
CA ALA A 210 -18.07 -15.65 5.18
C ALA A 210 -17.49 -14.30 5.57
N GLY A 211 -18.02 -13.71 6.64
CA GLY A 211 -17.54 -12.45 7.20
C GLY A 211 -16.72 -12.66 8.48
N VAL A 212 -15.42 -12.42 8.45
CA VAL A 212 -14.55 -12.52 9.63
C VAL A 212 -14.18 -11.13 10.13
N THR A 213 -15.05 -10.55 10.96
CA THR A 213 -14.91 -9.17 11.48
C THR A 213 -14.02 -9.08 12.72
N LYS A 214 -12.97 -9.91 12.80
CA LYS A 214 -12.01 -9.95 13.91
C LYS A 214 -10.62 -10.16 13.32
N PHE A 215 -9.64 -9.41 13.83
CA PHE A 215 -8.25 -9.61 13.41
C PHE A 215 -7.68 -10.90 13.99
N SER A 216 -7.09 -11.73 13.13
CA SER A 216 -6.37 -12.93 13.49
C SER A 216 -5.30 -13.18 12.44
N GLU A 217 -4.03 -13.09 12.85
CA GLU A 217 -2.88 -13.42 12.00
C GLU A 217 -3.02 -14.85 11.42
N ALA A 218 -3.42 -15.81 12.26
CA ALA A 218 -3.63 -17.18 11.80
C ALA A 218 -4.70 -17.28 10.71
N MET A 219 -5.80 -16.51 10.81
CA MET A 219 -6.84 -16.51 9.79
C MET A 219 -6.36 -15.83 8.49
N GLU A 220 -5.56 -14.78 8.60
CA GLU A 220 -4.96 -14.11 7.44
C GLU A 220 -4.08 -15.08 6.64
N HIS A 221 -3.16 -15.78 7.31
CA HIS A 221 -2.31 -16.79 6.69
C HIS A 221 -3.12 -17.93 6.05
N LYS A 222 -4.14 -18.45 6.75
CA LYS A 222 -5.04 -19.49 6.20
C LYS A 222 -5.78 -18.99 4.97
N LEU A 223 -6.32 -17.78 5.00
CA LEU A 223 -7.07 -17.20 3.89
C LEU A 223 -6.16 -16.96 2.68
N VAL A 224 -5.00 -16.35 2.87
CA VAL A 224 -4.01 -16.12 1.81
C VAL A 224 -3.56 -17.45 1.18
N ALA A 225 -3.36 -18.50 1.98
CA ALA A 225 -3.00 -19.82 1.48
C ALA A 225 -4.14 -20.55 0.76
N ALA A 226 -5.39 -20.37 1.19
CA ALA A 226 -6.56 -21.10 0.69
C ALA A 226 -7.28 -20.42 -0.49
N ALA A 227 -7.29 -19.08 -0.52
CA ALA A 227 -7.95 -18.32 -1.58
C ALA A 227 -7.23 -18.50 -2.92
N ASP A 228 -8.03 -18.47 -3.99
CA ASP A 228 -7.53 -18.50 -5.37
C ASP A 228 -7.24 -17.10 -5.87
N PHE A 229 -8.05 -16.13 -5.43
CA PHE A 229 -7.93 -14.72 -5.75
C PHE A 229 -7.97 -13.85 -4.49
N MET A 230 -7.25 -12.73 -4.51
CA MET A 230 -7.29 -11.72 -3.45
C MET A 230 -7.77 -10.40 -4.04
N ALA A 231 -9.00 -9.99 -3.69
CA ALA A 231 -9.58 -8.74 -4.14
C ALA A 231 -9.06 -7.56 -3.30
N MET A 232 -8.49 -6.57 -4.00
CA MET A 232 -7.97 -5.34 -3.40
C MET A 232 -8.51 -4.14 -4.19
N PRO A 233 -9.82 -3.84 -4.08
CA PRO A 233 -10.46 -2.74 -4.78
C PRO A 233 -10.16 -1.40 -4.09
N SER A 234 -8.88 -1.13 -3.78
CA SER A 234 -8.48 0.07 -3.04
C SER A 234 -8.75 1.34 -3.85
N ARG A 235 -9.21 2.40 -3.17
CA ARG A 235 -9.38 3.75 -3.73
C ARG A 235 -8.04 4.45 -3.94
N PHE A 236 -7.12 4.19 -3.02
CA PHE A 236 -5.71 4.55 -3.09
C PHE A 236 -4.90 3.55 -2.26
N GLU A 237 -3.70 3.21 -2.73
CA GLU A 237 -2.84 2.24 -2.07
C GLU A 237 -1.36 2.66 -2.17
N PRO A 238 -0.76 3.30 -1.15
CA PRO A 238 0.60 3.81 -1.24
C PRO A 238 1.62 2.76 -1.67
N CYS A 239 1.47 1.53 -1.19
CA CYS A 239 2.22 0.37 -1.68
C CYS A 239 1.35 -0.89 -1.70
N GLY A 240 0.81 -1.25 -0.53
CA GLY A 240 0.13 -2.53 -0.30
C GLY A 240 1.13 -3.64 0.07
N LEU A 241 0.75 -4.49 1.03
CA LEU A 241 1.49 -5.71 1.39
C LEU A 241 0.70 -6.98 1.07
N VAL A 242 -0.62 -6.90 1.07
CA VAL A 242 -1.52 -8.05 0.92
C VAL A 242 -1.35 -8.72 -0.45
N GLN A 243 -1.09 -7.95 -1.52
CA GLN A 243 -0.80 -8.49 -2.85
C GLN A 243 0.52 -9.26 -2.89
N LEU A 244 1.54 -8.81 -2.14
CA LEU A 244 2.82 -9.51 -2.05
C LEU A 244 2.63 -10.84 -1.30
N HIS A 245 1.90 -10.82 -0.19
CA HIS A 245 1.53 -12.04 0.54
C HIS A 245 0.71 -12.99 -0.34
N ALA A 246 -0.27 -12.47 -1.08
CA ALA A 246 -1.11 -13.26 -1.99
C ALA A 246 -0.27 -13.96 -3.06
N MET A 247 0.54 -13.21 -3.81
CA MET A 247 1.42 -13.77 -4.84
C MET A 247 2.38 -14.81 -4.27
N ARG A 248 2.95 -14.55 -3.09
CA ARG A 248 3.86 -15.48 -2.41
C ARG A 248 3.22 -16.85 -2.13
N TYR A 249 1.91 -16.89 -1.89
CA TYR A 249 1.14 -18.11 -1.60
C TYR A 249 0.34 -18.61 -2.83
N GLY A 250 0.63 -18.09 -4.01
CA GLY A 250 -0.06 -18.45 -5.25
C GLY A 250 -1.54 -18.07 -5.27
N CYS A 251 -1.95 -17.11 -4.44
CA CYS A 251 -3.24 -16.45 -4.52
C CYS A 251 -3.13 -15.27 -5.47
N VAL A 252 -3.95 -15.25 -6.52
CA VAL A 252 -3.83 -14.29 -7.62
C VAL A 252 -4.50 -12.96 -7.25
N PRO A 253 -3.78 -11.85 -7.15
CA PRO A 253 -4.36 -10.56 -6.80
C PRO A 253 -5.25 -10.00 -7.93
N ILE A 254 -6.39 -9.41 -7.53
CA ILE A 254 -7.30 -8.64 -8.38
C ILE A 254 -7.33 -7.23 -7.78
N VAL A 255 -6.66 -6.27 -8.41
CA VAL A 255 -6.28 -4.99 -7.78
C VAL A 255 -6.76 -3.80 -8.58
N THR A 256 -7.12 -2.70 -7.92
CA THR A 256 -7.28 -1.42 -8.61
C THR A 256 -5.93 -0.91 -9.14
N ASN A 257 -5.93 -0.27 -10.31
CA ASN A 257 -4.78 0.46 -10.85
C ASN A 257 -4.48 1.75 -10.06
N THR A 258 -3.87 1.64 -8.87
CA THR A 258 -3.49 2.79 -8.03
C THR A 258 -2.22 2.50 -7.22
N GLY A 259 -1.42 3.54 -7.00
CA GLY A 259 -0.21 3.56 -6.17
C GLY A 259 0.68 2.34 -6.40
N GLY A 260 1.15 1.69 -5.33
CA GLY A 260 2.06 0.56 -5.48
C GLY A 260 1.42 -0.74 -5.95
N LEU A 261 0.09 -0.82 -6.09
CA LEU A 261 -0.54 -1.97 -6.76
C LEU A 261 -0.18 -1.98 -8.25
N LYS A 262 -0.10 -0.79 -8.86
CA LYS A 262 0.40 -0.60 -10.23
C LYS A 262 1.87 -0.99 -10.38
N ASP A 263 2.67 -0.80 -9.33
CA ASP A 263 4.10 -1.13 -9.35
C ASP A 263 4.38 -2.62 -9.06
N SER A 264 3.51 -3.30 -8.32
CA SER A 264 3.74 -4.67 -7.83
C SER A 264 2.98 -5.77 -8.57
N VAL A 265 1.88 -5.44 -9.26
CA VAL A 265 1.08 -6.40 -10.01
C VAL A 265 1.21 -6.12 -11.50
N VAL A 266 1.44 -7.17 -12.29
CA VAL A 266 1.53 -7.09 -13.76
C VAL A 266 0.32 -7.80 -14.35
N ASP A 267 -0.53 -7.04 -15.02
CA ASP A 267 -1.80 -7.55 -15.58
C ASP A 267 -1.56 -8.73 -16.53
N GLY A 268 -2.33 -9.81 -16.34
CA GLY A 268 -2.21 -11.03 -17.13
C GLY A 268 -0.96 -11.88 -16.84
N VAL A 269 -0.02 -11.40 -16.03
CA VAL A 269 1.22 -12.11 -15.68
C VAL A 269 1.24 -12.54 -14.22
N THR A 270 0.93 -11.64 -13.28
CA THR A 270 0.94 -11.94 -11.83
C THR A 270 -0.38 -11.62 -11.15
N GLY A 271 -1.32 -10.98 -11.85
CA GLY A 271 -2.65 -10.67 -11.34
C GLY A 271 -3.56 -10.08 -12.42
N TYR A 272 -4.67 -9.50 -11.95
CA TYR A 272 -5.61 -8.73 -12.76
C TYR A 272 -5.65 -7.29 -12.27
N ILE A 273 -5.56 -6.34 -13.19
CA ILE A 273 -5.68 -4.92 -12.88
C ILE A 273 -7.06 -4.42 -13.30
N LEU A 274 -7.78 -3.84 -12.35
CA LEU A 274 -9.07 -3.19 -12.54
C LEU A 274 -8.88 -1.73 -12.96
N ASP A 275 -9.90 -1.20 -13.64
CA ASP A 275 -10.04 0.23 -13.86
C ASP A 275 -9.93 0.99 -12.52
N PRO A 276 -9.35 2.20 -12.50
CA PRO A 276 -9.38 3.05 -11.31
C PRO A 276 -10.80 3.19 -10.77
N ILE A 277 -10.97 2.92 -9.48
CA ILE A 277 -12.29 3.06 -8.85
C ILE A 277 -12.55 4.52 -8.46
N PRO A 278 -13.80 5.00 -8.55
CA PRO A 278 -14.12 6.37 -8.19
C PRO A 278 -13.84 6.67 -6.72
N THR A 279 -13.16 7.80 -6.51
CA THR A 279 -12.94 8.37 -5.19
C THR A 279 -14.00 9.40 -4.88
N GLU A 280 -14.30 9.54 -3.58
CA GLU A 280 -15.14 10.62 -3.08
C GLU A 280 -14.61 11.99 -3.54
N GLU A 281 -15.50 12.96 -3.63
CA GLU A 281 -15.09 14.34 -3.93
C GLU A 281 -14.38 14.95 -2.73
N TYR A 282 -14.93 14.71 -1.53
CA TYR A 282 -14.38 15.12 -0.25
C TYR A 282 -14.32 13.94 0.73
N PRO A 283 -13.30 13.87 1.59
CA PRO A 283 -13.15 12.81 2.59
C PRO A 283 -14.39 12.62 3.48
N GLY A 284 -14.97 11.43 3.52
CA GLY A 284 -16.13 11.11 4.35
C GLY A 284 -17.49 11.35 3.69
N GLN A 285 -17.52 11.78 2.42
CA GLN A 285 -18.76 11.87 1.66
C GLN A 285 -19.08 10.57 0.93
N PRO A 286 -20.34 10.10 0.96
CA PRO A 286 -20.76 8.99 0.12
C PRO A 286 -20.52 9.28 -1.36
N LEU A 287 -20.18 8.25 -2.13
CA LEU A 287 -20.14 8.37 -3.59
C LEU A 287 -21.55 8.67 -4.13
N GLY A 288 -21.63 9.59 -5.08
CA GLY A 288 -22.84 9.76 -5.89
C GLY A 288 -23.19 8.46 -6.63
N ALA A 289 -24.49 8.23 -6.87
CA ALA A 289 -25.00 6.98 -7.42
C ALA A 289 -24.31 6.52 -8.72
N GLU A 290 -23.98 7.45 -9.62
CA GLU A 290 -23.27 7.17 -10.87
C GLU A 290 -21.85 6.64 -10.62
N LYS A 291 -21.07 7.32 -9.77
CA LYS A 291 -19.71 6.89 -9.39
C LYS A 291 -19.74 5.55 -8.65
N LEU A 292 -20.72 5.35 -7.76
CA LEU A 292 -20.92 4.08 -7.09
C LEU A 292 -21.16 2.95 -8.12
N ALA A 293 -22.10 3.13 -9.04
CA ALA A 293 -22.41 2.16 -10.08
C ALA A 293 -21.21 1.87 -11.00
N GLN A 294 -20.43 2.90 -11.35
CA GLN A 294 -19.21 2.75 -12.12
C GLN A 294 -18.17 1.88 -11.39
N GLY A 295 -17.91 2.18 -10.10
CA GLY A 295 -16.96 1.43 -9.29
C GLY A 295 -17.38 -0.03 -9.10
N VAL A 296 -18.64 -0.26 -8.73
CA VAL A 296 -19.23 -1.60 -8.59
C VAL A 296 -19.14 -2.37 -9.91
N GLY A 297 -19.54 -1.76 -11.03
CA GLY A 297 -19.45 -2.37 -12.35
C GLY A 297 -18.02 -2.75 -12.76
N GLY A 298 -17.02 -1.93 -12.41
CA GLY A 298 -15.61 -2.23 -12.64
C GLY A 298 -15.14 -3.47 -11.88
N ILE A 299 -15.47 -3.56 -10.58
CA ILE A 299 -15.16 -4.72 -9.73
C ILE A 299 -15.82 -5.98 -10.30
N ILE A 300 -17.10 -5.90 -10.68
CA ILE A 300 -17.84 -7.04 -11.23
C ILE A 300 -17.18 -7.55 -12.52
N ARG A 301 -16.84 -6.66 -13.46
CA ARG A 301 -16.18 -7.04 -14.71
C ARG A 301 -14.84 -7.73 -14.46
N GLY A 302 -14.01 -7.17 -13.60
CA GLY A 302 -12.69 -7.74 -13.32
C GLY A 302 -12.75 -9.07 -12.57
N ILE A 303 -13.65 -9.21 -11.60
CA ILE A 303 -13.85 -10.50 -10.93
C ILE A 303 -14.38 -11.55 -11.91
N LYS A 304 -15.35 -11.20 -12.78
CA LYS A 304 -15.85 -12.13 -13.81
C LYS A 304 -14.74 -12.56 -14.77
N ALA A 305 -13.86 -11.64 -15.20
CA ALA A 305 -12.72 -11.95 -16.05
C ALA A 305 -11.74 -12.91 -15.35
N ALA A 306 -11.38 -12.62 -14.09
CA ALA A 306 -10.47 -13.45 -13.32
C ALA A 306 -11.03 -14.86 -13.06
N VAL A 307 -12.30 -14.95 -12.62
CA VAL A 307 -12.99 -16.22 -12.38
C VAL A 307 -13.16 -17.02 -13.69
N GLY A 308 -13.36 -16.35 -14.83
CA GLY A 308 -13.45 -17.00 -16.13
C GLY A 308 -12.17 -17.75 -16.54
N ASP A 309 -11.01 -17.30 -16.06
CA ASP A 309 -9.73 -17.97 -16.30
C ASP A 309 -9.40 -19.06 -15.25
N TYR A 310 -10.17 -19.18 -14.17
CA TYR A 310 -9.84 -20.06 -13.05
C TYR A 310 -9.68 -21.52 -13.48
N GLY A 311 -8.55 -22.13 -13.09
CA GLY A 311 -8.18 -23.50 -13.47
C GLY A 311 -7.61 -23.69 -14.87
N SER A 312 -7.64 -22.65 -15.72
CA SER A 312 -6.97 -22.67 -17.02
C SER A 312 -5.43 -22.69 -16.90
N GLU A 313 -4.75 -23.00 -18.00
CA GLU A 313 -3.29 -22.85 -18.08
C GLU A 313 -2.82 -21.40 -17.98
N LYS A 314 -3.68 -20.42 -18.29
CA LYS A 314 -3.38 -19.00 -18.04
C LYS A 314 -3.31 -18.74 -16.54
N TYR A 315 -4.33 -19.17 -15.78
CA TYR A 315 -4.36 -19.02 -14.33
C TYR A 315 -3.18 -19.71 -13.63
N LYS A 316 -2.88 -20.96 -13.99
CA LYS A 316 -1.77 -21.71 -13.38
C LYS A 316 -0.41 -21.05 -13.65
N ARG A 317 -0.20 -20.51 -14.86
CA ARG A 317 1.01 -19.73 -15.17
C ARG A 317 1.09 -18.46 -14.33
N MET A 318 -0.02 -17.75 -14.15
CA MET A 318 -0.08 -16.54 -13.32
C MET A 318 0.23 -16.82 -11.85
N GLN A 319 -0.38 -17.87 -11.29
CA GLN A 319 -0.10 -18.37 -9.94
C GLN A 319 1.40 -18.67 -9.76
N LYS A 320 1.99 -19.44 -10.68
CA LYS A 320 3.41 -19.79 -10.63
C LYS A 320 4.33 -18.57 -10.80
N ALA A 321 3.96 -17.62 -11.66
CA ALA A 321 4.71 -16.38 -11.84
C ALA A 321 4.78 -15.56 -10.54
N GLY A 322 3.64 -15.36 -9.86
CA GLY A 322 3.59 -14.65 -8.57
C GLY A 322 4.44 -15.30 -7.48
N MET A 323 4.43 -16.64 -7.37
CA MET A 323 5.20 -17.36 -6.35
C MET A 323 6.72 -17.29 -6.57
N ASN A 324 7.16 -17.05 -7.81
CA ASN A 324 8.56 -17.02 -8.19
C ASN A 324 9.17 -15.60 -8.17
N LEU A 325 8.39 -14.57 -7.86
CA LEU A 325 8.91 -13.21 -7.71
C LEU A 325 9.83 -13.12 -6.49
N ASP A 326 10.96 -12.44 -6.66
CA ASP A 326 11.74 -11.94 -5.53
C ASP A 326 11.06 -10.68 -4.99
N MET A 327 10.40 -10.83 -3.84
CA MET A 327 9.73 -9.75 -3.13
C MET A 327 10.46 -9.40 -1.82
N THR A 328 11.75 -9.75 -1.71
CA THR A 328 12.57 -9.39 -0.55
C THR A 328 12.84 -7.89 -0.49
N TRP A 329 13.35 -7.42 0.65
CA TRP A 329 13.81 -6.05 0.82
C TRP A 329 15.13 -5.73 0.12
N THR A 330 15.74 -6.70 -0.60
CA THR A 330 17.10 -6.56 -1.14
C THR A 330 17.24 -5.33 -2.04
N GLN A 331 16.34 -5.14 -3.01
CA GLN A 331 16.37 -3.98 -3.89
C GLN A 331 16.02 -2.69 -3.15
N GLY A 332 14.94 -2.70 -2.35
CA GLY A 332 14.52 -1.52 -1.60
C GLY A 332 15.61 -0.98 -0.68
N VAL A 333 16.36 -1.85 0.01
CA VAL A 333 17.49 -1.45 0.85
C VAL A 333 18.58 -0.75 0.03
N GLN A 334 18.91 -1.25 -1.16
CA GLN A 334 19.89 -0.61 -2.04
C GLN A 334 19.41 0.77 -2.52
N ASP A 335 18.12 0.91 -2.82
CA ASP A 335 17.53 2.18 -3.23
C ASP A 335 17.54 3.20 -2.08
N TYR A 336 17.17 2.77 -0.86
CA TYR A 336 17.28 3.60 0.35
C TYR A 336 18.73 4.02 0.61
N GLU A 337 19.69 3.10 0.54
CA GLU A 337 21.11 3.43 0.69
C GLU A 337 21.58 4.46 -0.34
N THR A 338 21.11 4.35 -1.58
CA THR A 338 21.44 5.27 -2.65
C THR A 338 20.92 6.67 -2.33
N GLU A 339 19.67 6.80 -1.91
CA GLU A 339 19.08 8.09 -1.55
C GLU A 339 19.76 8.71 -0.32
N ILE A 340 20.11 7.91 0.69
CA ILE A 340 20.85 8.38 1.86
C ILE A 340 22.25 8.87 1.45
N LYS A 341 22.97 8.12 0.61
CA LYS A 341 24.28 8.53 0.08
C LYS A 341 24.17 9.81 -0.75
N ASN A 342 23.11 9.97 -1.54
CA ASN A 342 22.86 11.20 -2.29
C ASN A 342 22.71 12.42 -1.36
N VAL A 343 21.99 12.28 -0.25
CA VAL A 343 21.85 13.37 0.74
C VAL A 343 23.19 13.70 1.43
N ILE A 344 23.96 12.69 1.84
CA ILE A 344 25.22 12.88 2.58
C ILE A 344 26.35 13.40 1.68
N SER A 345 26.37 13.02 0.40
CA SER A 345 27.46 13.33 -0.53
C SER A 345 27.36 14.72 -1.18
N VAL A 346 26.23 15.41 -1.05
CA VAL A 346 26.15 16.83 -1.40
C VAL A 346 26.87 17.61 -0.29
N PRO A 347 28.02 18.26 -0.57
CA PRO A 347 28.64 19.14 0.41
C PRO A 347 27.62 20.22 0.76
N SER A 348 27.47 20.56 2.04
CA SER A 348 26.62 21.64 2.53
C SER A 348 27.08 23.00 1.99
N GLN A 349 26.85 23.27 0.71
CA GLN A 349 26.98 24.56 0.07
C GLN A 349 25.58 25.13 -0.17
N ILE A 350 24.80 25.24 0.90
CA ILE A 350 23.86 26.36 0.98
C ILE A 350 24.64 27.45 1.69
N THR A 351 25.32 28.28 0.91
CA THR A 351 25.87 29.53 1.47
C THR A 351 24.72 30.32 2.08
N LYS A 352 24.93 30.92 3.26
CA LYS A 352 23.93 31.75 3.99
C LYS A 352 23.26 32.83 3.13
N SER A 353 23.83 33.17 1.97
CA SER A 353 23.27 34.07 0.96
C SER A 353 22.07 33.50 0.18
N GLU A 354 21.97 32.19 -0.07
CA GLU A 354 20.84 31.61 -0.83
C GLU A 354 19.60 31.43 0.05
N ALA A 355 19.79 31.10 1.33
CA ALA A 355 18.71 31.10 2.32
C ALA A 355 18.11 32.51 2.56
N GLN A 356 18.86 33.59 2.29
CA GLN A 356 18.35 34.96 2.32
C GLN A 356 17.58 35.34 1.05
N LEU A 357 17.95 34.81 -0.12
CA LEU A 357 17.23 35.02 -1.38
C LEU A 357 15.83 34.39 -1.35
N VAL A 358 15.67 33.20 -0.76
CA VAL A 358 14.36 32.56 -0.57
C VAL A 358 13.50 33.31 0.48
N ARG A 359 14.12 33.97 1.46
CA ARG A 359 13.41 34.83 2.43
C ARG A 359 12.99 36.19 1.84
N GLY A 360 13.75 36.75 0.89
CA GLY A 360 13.45 38.03 0.25
C GLY A 360 12.29 37.98 -0.75
N ALA A 361 12.06 36.82 -1.39
CA ALA A 361 10.95 36.63 -2.33
C ALA A 361 9.57 36.50 -1.64
N ARG A 362 9.52 36.36 -0.30
CA ARG A 362 8.27 36.26 0.48
C ARG A 362 7.55 37.60 0.71
N ASN A 363 8.14 38.74 0.32
CA ASN A 363 7.58 40.08 0.58
C ASN A 363 7.05 40.82 -0.66
N GLY A 364 7.00 40.19 -1.84
CA GLY A 364 6.48 40.81 -3.07
C GLY A 364 5.31 40.04 -3.65
N GLY A 365 4.15 40.68 -3.73
CA GLY A 365 2.96 40.10 -4.37
C GLY A 365 3.19 39.71 -5.84
N ILE A 366 2.45 38.69 -6.27
CA ILE A 366 2.15 38.22 -7.64
C ILE A 366 3.05 38.81 -8.74
N VAL A 367 3.93 37.96 -9.30
CA VAL A 367 4.40 38.15 -10.69
C VAL A 367 4.46 36.79 -11.39
N SER A 368 3.52 36.62 -12.32
CA SER A 368 3.63 35.65 -13.41
C SER A 368 4.84 35.97 -14.29
N SER A 369 5.43 34.95 -14.91
CA SER A 369 6.58 34.98 -15.84
C SER A 369 7.98 34.83 -15.21
N MET A 370 8.38 33.58 -14.98
CA MET A 370 9.73 33.08 -15.32
C MET A 370 9.64 31.59 -15.67
N ALA A 371 8.85 31.29 -16.70
CA ALA A 371 8.96 30.04 -17.45
C ALA A 371 9.97 30.28 -18.59
N SER A 372 11.24 29.99 -18.34
CA SER A 372 12.26 29.61 -19.34
C SER A 372 13.65 29.73 -18.71
N GLY A 373 14.33 28.61 -18.51
CA GLY A 373 15.76 28.65 -18.21
C GLY A 373 16.28 27.79 -17.07
N ILE A 374 15.63 26.67 -16.71
CA ILE A 374 16.35 25.56 -16.07
C ILE A 374 16.03 24.29 -16.85
N SER A 375 16.93 23.99 -17.78
CA SER A 375 16.97 22.73 -18.52
C SER A 375 17.02 21.57 -17.52
N ALA A 376 15.97 20.74 -17.54
CA ALA A 376 15.96 19.45 -16.88
C ALA A 376 17.16 18.65 -17.37
N ARG A 377 18.12 18.38 -16.47
CA ARG A 377 19.15 17.37 -16.75
C ARG A 377 18.45 16.02 -16.70
N ASN A 378 18.10 15.52 -17.88
CA ASN A 378 17.73 14.13 -18.11
C ASN A 378 18.81 13.21 -17.53
N ILE A 379 18.51 12.54 -16.42
CA ILE A 379 19.20 11.33 -16.02
C ILE A 379 18.34 10.18 -16.57
N PRO A 380 18.81 9.42 -17.58
CA PRO A 380 18.04 8.30 -18.10
C PRO A 380 18.03 7.17 -17.07
N TYR A 381 16.84 6.80 -16.59
CA TYR A 381 16.64 5.56 -15.82
C TYR A 381 16.45 4.37 -16.78
N PRO A 382 17.04 3.19 -16.51
CA PRO A 382 17.14 2.11 -17.50
C PRO A 382 15.89 1.24 -17.70
N TRP A 383 14.72 1.62 -17.19
CA TRP A 383 13.52 0.76 -17.24
C TRP A 383 12.44 1.18 -18.24
N SER A 384 12.70 2.17 -19.08
CA SER A 384 11.81 2.55 -20.19
C SER A 384 12.40 2.17 -21.54
N GLN A 385 12.20 0.92 -21.95
CA GLN A 385 11.70 0.53 -23.28
C GLN A 385 11.88 -0.99 -23.48
N GLY A 386 10.76 -1.69 -23.41
CA GLY A 386 10.61 -3.08 -23.80
C GLY A 386 9.15 -3.34 -24.14
N SER A 387 8.55 -2.47 -24.98
CA SER A 387 7.25 -2.72 -25.57
C SER A 387 7.38 -3.91 -26.52
N ILE A 388 6.94 -5.10 -26.09
CA ILE A 388 6.64 -6.20 -26.99
C ILE A 388 5.30 -5.86 -27.63
N SER A 389 5.35 -5.30 -28.84
CA SER A 389 4.18 -5.21 -29.72
C SER A 389 3.81 -6.62 -30.16
N VAL A 390 2.64 -7.09 -29.72
CA VAL A 390 1.97 -8.24 -30.32
C VAL A 390 1.21 -7.69 -31.52
N ASP A 391 1.71 -7.93 -32.72
CA ASP A 391 0.94 -7.71 -33.95
C ASP A 391 0.73 -9.05 -34.65
N GLU A 392 -0.54 -9.31 -34.96
CA GLU A 392 -1.02 -10.43 -35.74
C GLU A 392 -0.57 -10.31 -37.21
N GLY A 393 -0.13 -11.41 -37.82
CA GLY A 393 0.23 -11.42 -39.24
C GLY A 393 0.62 -12.81 -39.76
N ILE A 394 -0.36 -13.49 -40.34
CA ILE A 394 -0.29 -14.80 -40.97
C ILE A 394 0.51 -14.79 -42.31
N GLU A 395 1.22 -15.89 -42.54
CA GLU A 395 1.69 -16.50 -43.81
C GLU A 395 2.92 -16.01 -44.62
N ARG A 396 3.71 -17.04 -45.00
CA ARG A 396 4.58 -17.22 -46.18
C ARG A 396 5.85 -16.36 -46.31
N ALA A 397 7.01 -17.02 -46.17
CA ALA A 397 7.86 -17.37 -47.32
C ALA A 397 9.06 -18.24 -46.91
N ARG A 398 9.42 -19.11 -47.84
CA ARG A 398 10.46 -20.15 -47.79
C ARG A 398 11.89 -19.59 -47.72
N GLY A 399 12.69 -20.19 -46.85
CA GLY A 399 14.07 -20.67 -47.07
C GLY A 399 15.15 -19.75 -47.67
N LYS A 400 16.27 -19.60 -46.95
CA LYS A 400 17.64 -19.95 -47.42
C LYS A 400 18.73 -19.58 -46.40
N LYS A 401 19.52 -20.61 -46.07
CA LYS A 401 20.98 -20.68 -45.81
C LYS A 401 21.79 -19.46 -45.32
N SER A 402 22.55 -19.75 -44.25
CA SER A 402 23.99 -19.52 -44.00
C SER A 402 24.57 -18.10 -43.95
N GLY A 403 25.28 -17.80 -42.86
CA GLY A 403 26.32 -16.76 -42.80
C GLY A 403 27.02 -16.71 -41.44
N ASN A 404 28.23 -17.28 -41.35
CA ASN A 404 29.18 -17.11 -40.25
C ASN A 404 29.74 -15.68 -40.21
N LEU A 405 30.01 -15.12 -39.02
CA LEU A 405 31.14 -14.21 -38.71
C LEU A 405 31.31 -14.20 -37.17
N SER A 406 32.26 -14.95 -36.60
CA SER A 406 33.69 -14.61 -36.38
C SER A 406 33.93 -13.88 -35.07
N VAL A 407 34.51 -14.64 -34.13
CA VAL A 407 35.04 -14.21 -32.82
C VAL A 407 36.44 -13.62 -33.03
N MET A 408 36.76 -12.53 -32.33
CA MET A 408 38.14 -12.07 -32.10
C MET A 408 38.43 -12.06 -30.59
N PRO A 409 39.64 -12.46 -30.14
CA PRO A 409 39.93 -12.79 -28.76
C PRO A 409 40.71 -11.68 -28.02
N GLY A 410 40.65 -11.71 -26.69
CA GLY A 410 41.79 -11.29 -25.86
C GLY A 410 41.51 -10.25 -24.78
N THR A 411 41.21 -10.72 -23.57
CA THR A 411 41.85 -10.18 -22.36
C THR A 411 41.84 -11.24 -21.26
N LYS A 412 43.04 -11.58 -20.78
CA LYS A 412 43.29 -12.62 -19.77
C LYS A 412 42.85 -12.11 -18.39
N VAL A 413 42.09 -12.95 -17.70
CA VAL A 413 41.79 -12.87 -16.26
C VAL A 413 43.02 -13.34 -15.46
N PRO A 414 43.48 -12.62 -14.41
CA PRO A 414 44.43 -13.16 -13.46
C PRO A 414 43.73 -13.93 -12.33
N PRO A 415 44.35 -15.00 -11.78
CA PRO A 415 43.72 -15.93 -10.85
C PRO A 415 43.66 -15.40 -9.41
N GLY A 416 42.80 -16.04 -8.62
CA GLY A 416 42.37 -15.66 -7.28
C GLY A 416 43.44 -15.25 -6.25
N GLY A 417 43.03 -14.28 -5.43
CA GLY A 417 43.55 -13.97 -4.11
C GLY A 417 42.36 -13.66 -3.19
N PRO A 418 42.46 -13.89 -1.87
CA PRO A 418 41.30 -14.07 -0.99
C PRO A 418 40.48 -12.79 -0.82
N ILE A 419 39.16 -12.90 -1.01
CA ILE A 419 38.21 -11.87 -0.61
C ILE A 419 38.20 -11.84 0.92
N SER A 420 38.74 -10.76 1.49
CA SER A 420 38.59 -10.44 2.90
C SER A 420 37.09 -10.23 3.19
N THR A 421 36.46 -11.25 3.75
CA THR A 421 35.13 -11.17 4.32
C THR A 421 35.23 -10.34 5.59
N VAL A 422 34.70 -9.12 5.58
CA VAL A 422 34.41 -8.41 6.83
C VAL A 422 33.22 -9.13 7.46
N LYS A 423 33.51 -10.08 8.36
CA LYS A 423 32.51 -10.68 9.24
C LYS A 423 32.20 -9.67 10.34
N TYR A 424 30.95 -9.21 10.41
CA TYR A 424 30.42 -8.66 11.66
C TYR A 424 30.10 -9.85 12.57
N ASP A 425 30.89 -9.99 13.64
CA ASP A 425 30.65 -10.96 14.72
C ASP A 425 29.66 -10.34 15.71
N ILE A 426 28.37 -10.65 15.55
CA ILE A 426 27.37 -10.37 16.59
C ILE A 426 27.40 -11.57 17.55
N ARG A 427 28.36 -11.57 18.48
CA ARG A 427 28.31 -12.42 19.66
C ARG A 427 27.76 -11.64 20.83
N GLY A 428 26.58 -12.08 21.28
CA GLY A 428 26.03 -11.69 22.57
C GLY A 428 26.97 -12.05 23.71
N GLY A 429 27.19 -11.09 24.60
CA GLY A 429 27.80 -11.29 25.90
C GLY A 429 26.76 -11.09 26.98
N ALA A 430 26.31 -12.18 27.59
CA ALA A 430 25.66 -12.17 28.88
C ALA A 430 26.73 -12.16 30.00
N GLY A 431 26.50 -11.37 31.05
CA GLY A 431 27.03 -11.61 32.40
C GLY A 431 28.18 -10.73 32.88
N GLY A 432 27.89 -9.85 33.85
CA GLY A 432 28.89 -9.16 34.68
C GLY A 432 28.30 -8.03 35.52
N GLN A 433 27.86 -8.35 36.73
CA GLN A 433 27.35 -7.41 37.75
C GLN A 433 28.46 -6.52 38.36
N ALA A 434 28.16 -5.24 38.61
CA ALA A 434 28.44 -4.50 39.86
C ALA A 434 27.83 -3.08 39.78
N GLY A 435 26.91 -2.72 40.69
CA GLY A 435 26.34 -1.36 40.85
C GLY A 435 27.11 -0.53 41.90
N PRO A 436 26.49 0.47 42.57
CA PRO A 436 25.31 1.27 42.24
C PRO A 436 25.61 2.79 42.24
N ASN A 437 24.78 3.60 41.57
CA ASN A 437 24.38 4.95 42.01
C ASN A 437 23.26 5.47 41.10
N GLN A 438 22.05 5.61 41.65
CA GLN A 438 20.96 6.38 41.05
C GLN A 438 21.16 7.90 41.33
N PRO A 439 20.42 8.79 40.64
CA PRO A 439 19.08 9.13 41.13
C PRO A 439 17.98 9.24 40.05
N THR A 440 16.82 8.67 40.40
CA THR A 440 15.42 9.14 40.25
C THR A 440 14.83 9.54 38.88
N PHE A 441 13.86 8.74 38.42
CA PHE A 441 12.68 9.21 37.67
C PHE A 441 11.43 9.10 38.56
N VAL A 442 10.71 10.21 38.71
CA VAL A 442 9.41 10.29 39.39
C VAL A 442 8.34 9.70 38.47
N LYS A 443 7.62 8.69 38.97
CA LYS A 443 6.44 8.10 38.33
C LYS A 443 5.22 8.56 39.11
N ALA A 444 4.38 9.41 38.52
CA ALA A 444 3.09 9.78 39.10
C ALA A 444 2.07 8.65 38.80
N SER A 445 1.68 7.93 39.84
CA SER A 445 0.58 6.97 39.85
C SER A 445 -0.71 7.66 40.30
N GLY A 446 -1.67 7.83 39.39
CA GLY A 446 -3.06 8.17 39.73
C GLY A 446 -3.93 6.93 39.63
N GLY A 447 -4.06 6.18 40.73
CA GLY A 447 -5.01 5.09 40.86
C GLY A 447 -6.37 5.65 41.29
N TYR A 448 -7.42 5.34 40.52
CA TYR A 448 -8.81 5.62 40.90
C TYR A 448 -9.39 4.34 41.51
N THR A 449 -9.72 4.38 42.80
CA THR A 449 -10.41 3.31 43.53
C THR A 449 -11.87 3.73 43.71
N PRO A 450 -12.87 2.94 43.27
CA PRO A 450 -14.27 3.26 43.53
C PRO A 450 -14.65 2.86 44.96
N GLN A 451 -15.30 3.77 45.71
CA GLN A 451 -16.01 3.42 46.93
C GLN A 451 -17.52 3.27 46.67
N PRO A 452 -18.21 2.34 47.38
CA PRO A 452 -19.63 2.08 47.19
C PRO A 452 -20.54 2.94 48.08
N GLY A 453 -21.58 3.50 47.45
CA GLY A 453 -22.97 3.64 47.91
C GLY A 453 -23.29 4.35 49.23
N HIS A 454 -24.10 5.41 49.16
CA HIS A 454 -25.30 5.63 50.00
C HIS A 454 -26.19 6.73 49.40
N GLN A 455 -27.44 6.37 49.05
CA GLN A 455 -28.62 7.26 49.13
C GLN A 455 -28.96 7.44 50.63
N PRO A 456 -29.60 8.53 51.11
CA PRO A 456 -30.94 8.98 50.66
C PRO A 456 -31.25 10.49 50.75
N GLY A 457 -32.41 10.91 50.24
CA GLY A 457 -33.02 12.22 50.47
C GLY A 457 -33.81 12.74 49.28
#